data_AF-A0A352XS03-F1
#
_entry.id   AF-A0A352XS03-F1
#
_cell.length_a   1.000
_cell.length_b   1.000
_cell.length_c   1.000
_cell.angle_alpha   90.00
_cell.angle_beta   90.00
_cell.angle_gamma   90.00
#
_symmetry.space_group_name_H-M   'P 1'
#
loop_
_entity.id
_entity.type
_entity.pdbx_description
1 polymer ?
#
loop_
_entity_poly.entity_id
_entity_poly.type
_entity_poly.pdbx_seq_one_letter_code
_entity_poly.pdbx_strand_id
1 'polypeptide(L)'
;MHFNLIHWLFDDPVTAGSSAGLSGPEPFHFYIPWIIFCSLGVLVAFYYSIEGRKRFFKSNPIVKYMLDRYLGWLAIICIIGYPLIFSRAYLAPYFFAWRVWRYLWLASLLVLAIIWIVYLVRKYPKERDNYRAYQNRQQYIPKSNKRKTRTASSR
;
A
#
# COMPACT_ATOMS: atom_id res chain seq x y z
N MET A 1 -29.90 -24.30 13.83
CA MET A 1 -28.46 -24.37 13.52
C MET A 1 -27.78 -23.18 14.17
N HIS A 2 -26.87 -23.40 15.12
CA HIS A 2 -26.14 -22.33 15.79
C HIS A 2 -24.87 -22.04 14.99
N PHE A 3 -24.76 -20.86 14.38
CA PHE A 3 -23.55 -20.48 13.65
C PHE A 3 -22.44 -20.19 14.66
N ASN A 4 -21.33 -20.94 14.59
CA ASN A 4 -20.17 -20.69 15.43
C ASN A 4 -19.11 -19.92 14.63
N LEU A 5 -19.01 -18.62 14.91
CA LEU A 5 -18.11 -17.69 14.23
C LEU A 5 -16.63 -18.04 14.44
N ILE A 6 -16.28 -18.64 15.58
CA ILE A 6 -14.90 -19.01 15.91
C ILE A 6 -14.44 -20.15 15.01
N HIS A 7 -15.20 -21.23 14.93
CA HIS A 7 -14.91 -22.34 14.02
C HIS A 7 -14.86 -21.87 12.56
N TRP A 8 -15.80 -21.03 12.16
CA TRP A 8 -15.79 -20.51 10.80
C TRP A 8 -14.53 -19.68 10.47
N LEU A 9 -13.98 -18.91 11.42
CA LEU A 9 -12.82 -18.04 11.16
C LEU A 9 -11.47 -18.77 11.29
N PHE A 10 -11.39 -19.72 12.22
CA PHE A 10 -10.14 -20.36 12.66
C PHE A 10 -10.00 -21.82 12.21
N ASP A 11 -11.03 -22.45 11.62
CA ASP A 11 -10.84 -23.77 11.03
C ASP A 11 -9.99 -23.67 9.75
N ASP A 12 -9.13 -24.67 9.56
CA ASP A 12 -8.35 -24.81 8.35
C ASP A 12 -9.26 -25.22 7.16
N PRO A 13 -8.85 -24.90 5.92
CA PRO A 13 -9.55 -25.30 4.70
C PRO A 13 -10.01 -26.75 4.59
N VAL A 14 -9.28 -27.70 5.19
CA VAL A 14 -9.59 -29.13 5.11
C VAL A 14 -10.71 -29.46 6.08
N THR A 15 -10.59 -29.06 7.34
CA THR A 15 -11.65 -29.23 8.36
C THR A 15 -12.93 -28.51 7.97
N ALA A 16 -12.82 -27.31 7.40
CA ALA A 16 -13.95 -26.55 6.89
C ALA A 16 -14.63 -27.22 5.67
N GLY A 17 -13.85 -27.85 4.78
CA GLY A 17 -14.35 -28.63 3.64
C GLY A 17 -15.09 -29.89 4.09
N SER A 18 -14.49 -30.66 4.99
CA SER A 18 -15.10 -31.87 5.59
C SER A 18 -16.41 -31.56 6.30
N SER A 19 -16.47 -30.46 7.05
CA SER A 19 -17.69 -30.00 7.74
C SER A 19 -18.81 -29.58 6.77
N ALA A 20 -18.45 -29.23 5.54
CA ALA A 20 -19.38 -28.90 4.46
C ALA A 20 -19.75 -30.11 3.57
N GLY A 21 -19.27 -31.32 3.90
CA GLY A 21 -19.51 -32.54 3.12
C GLY A 21 -18.68 -32.64 1.84
N LEU A 22 -17.59 -31.88 1.73
CA LEU A 22 -16.66 -31.94 0.59
C LEU A 22 -15.59 -33.01 0.83
N SER A 23 -15.16 -33.69 -0.23
CA SER A 23 -14.10 -34.70 -0.20
C SER A 23 -12.68 -34.11 -0.15
N GLY A 24 -12.56 -32.78 -0.11
CA GLY A 24 -11.28 -32.07 -0.13
C GLY A 24 -11.37 -30.68 0.49
N PRO A 25 -10.29 -29.89 0.40
CA PRO A 25 -10.27 -28.53 0.93
C PRO A 25 -11.39 -27.69 0.31
N GLU A 26 -11.94 -26.75 1.09
CA GLU A 26 -12.91 -25.77 0.58
C GLU A 26 -12.42 -25.15 -0.75
N PRO A 27 -13.27 -24.91 -1.75
CA PRO A 27 -12.83 -24.23 -2.97
C PRO A 27 -12.63 -22.73 -2.70
N PHE A 28 -11.53 -22.15 -3.19
CA PHE A 28 -11.29 -20.72 -3.08
C PHE A 28 -11.51 -20.02 -4.44
N HIS A 29 -12.66 -19.38 -4.62
CA HIS A 29 -13.05 -18.78 -5.90
C HIS A 29 -12.38 -17.42 -6.18
N PHE A 30 -11.93 -16.70 -5.15
CA PHE A 30 -11.39 -15.35 -5.30
C PHE A 30 -9.88 -15.30 -5.55
N TYR A 31 -9.23 -16.43 -5.85
CA TYR A 31 -7.77 -16.46 -6.03
C TYR A 31 -7.30 -15.67 -7.26
N ILE A 32 -8.03 -15.75 -8.39
CA ILE A 32 -7.70 -15.02 -9.61
C ILE A 32 -7.76 -13.50 -9.41
N PRO A 33 -8.90 -12.91 -8.97
CA PRO A 33 -8.97 -11.46 -8.78
C PRO A 33 -7.98 -10.97 -7.73
N TRP A 34 -7.69 -11.78 -6.71
CA TRP A 34 -6.67 -11.45 -5.70
C TRP A 34 -5.27 -11.38 -6.32
N ILE A 35 -4.85 -12.40 -7.08
CA ILE A 35 -3.53 -12.41 -7.74
C ILE A 35 -3.41 -11.21 -8.69
N ILE A 36 -4.46 -10.92 -9.47
CA ILE A 36 -4.48 -9.77 -10.38
C ILE A 36 -4.30 -8.47 -9.58
N PHE A 37 -5.05 -8.30 -8.49
CA PHE A 37 -4.96 -7.13 -7.63
C PHE A 37 -3.55 -6.95 -7.03
N CYS A 38 -2.98 -8.00 -6.44
CA CYS A 38 -1.63 -7.95 -5.88
C CYS A 38 -0.58 -7.63 -6.95
N SER A 39 -0.70 -8.24 -8.13
CA SER A 39 0.24 -8.02 -9.23
C SER A 39 0.17 -6.59 -9.76
N LEU A 40 -1.03 -6.06 -9.96
CA LEU A 40 -1.23 -4.66 -10.34
C LEU A 40 -0.73 -3.70 -9.27
N GLY A 41 -1.01 -3.98 -7.99
CA GLY A 41 -0.57 -3.14 -6.87
C GLY A 41 0.96 -3.02 -6.79
N VAL A 42 1.68 -4.14 -6.93
CA VAL A 42 3.15 -4.14 -6.98
C VAL A 42 3.66 -3.45 -8.25
N LEU A 43 3.07 -3.73 -9.41
CA LEU A 43 3.49 -3.15 -10.68
C LEU A 43 3.31 -1.63 -10.71
N VAL A 44 2.21 -1.11 -10.16
CA VAL A 44 1.97 0.34 -10.03
C VAL A 44 3.00 0.97 -9.12
N ALA A 45 3.30 0.36 -7.96
CA ALA A 45 4.32 0.88 -7.04
C ALA A 45 5.73 0.85 -7.67
N PHE A 46 6.03 -0.20 -8.43
CA PHE A 46 7.29 -0.34 -9.16
C PHE A 46 7.44 0.73 -10.25
N TYR A 47 6.42 0.88 -11.12
CA TYR A 47 6.38 1.89 -12.17
C TYR A 47 6.54 3.31 -11.58
N TYR A 48 5.82 3.60 -10.50
CA TYR A 48 5.93 4.87 -9.81
C TYR A 48 7.34 5.12 -9.26
N SER A 49 7.99 4.11 -8.70
CA SER A 49 9.34 4.24 -8.11
C SER A 49 10.42 4.52 -9.15
N ILE A 50 10.31 3.94 -10.35
CA ILE A 50 11.32 4.08 -11.42
C ILE A 50 11.08 5.33 -12.26
N GLU A 51 9.87 5.49 -12.80
CA GLU A 51 9.56 6.54 -13.77
C GLU A 51 8.67 7.64 -13.18
N GLY A 52 7.60 7.25 -12.47
CA GLY A 52 6.57 8.18 -12.02
C GLY A 52 7.12 9.30 -11.14
N ARG A 53 8.05 8.95 -10.24
CA ARG A 53 8.74 9.86 -9.33
C ARG A 53 9.56 10.93 -10.04
N LYS A 54 10.16 10.60 -11.18
CA LYS A 54 11.03 11.51 -11.95
C LYS A 54 10.22 12.41 -12.89
N ARG A 55 9.16 11.87 -13.49
CA ARG A 55 8.42 12.51 -14.58
C ARG A 55 7.31 13.45 -14.10
N PHE A 56 6.55 13.09 -13.06
CA PHE A 56 5.31 13.79 -12.72
C PHE A 56 5.39 14.71 -11.49
N PHE A 57 6.33 14.48 -10.57
CA PHE A 57 6.30 15.14 -9.25
C PHE A 57 7.46 16.10 -8.97
N LYS A 58 8.13 16.61 -10.01
CA LYS A 58 9.23 17.57 -9.87
C LYS A 58 8.77 18.92 -9.30
N SER A 59 7.51 19.32 -9.54
CA SER A 59 6.94 20.60 -9.13
C SER A 59 6.12 20.57 -7.84
N ASN A 60 5.70 19.38 -7.37
CA ASN A 60 4.81 19.22 -6.22
C ASN A 60 5.37 18.20 -5.21
N PRO A 61 6.28 18.60 -4.32
CA PRO A 61 6.92 17.70 -3.36
C PRO A 61 5.94 17.08 -2.35
N ILE A 62 4.79 17.73 -2.09
CA ILE A 62 3.76 17.20 -1.19
C ILE A 62 3.12 15.93 -1.78
N VAL A 63 2.71 16.00 -3.04
CA VAL A 63 2.06 14.86 -3.71
C VAL A 63 3.05 13.70 -3.87
N LYS A 64 4.33 14.02 -4.10
CA LYS A 64 5.42 13.03 -4.10
C LYS A 64 5.54 12.30 -2.76
N TYR A 65 5.62 13.05 -1.65
CA TYR A 65 5.76 12.48 -0.31
C TYR A 65 4.56 11.60 0.06
N MET A 66 3.35 12.07 -0.27
CA MET A 66 2.12 11.30 -0.11
C MET A 66 2.19 9.98 -0.90
N LEU A 67 2.42 10.02 -2.21
CA LEU A 67 2.46 8.82 -3.04
C LEU A 67 3.58 7.86 -2.61
N ASP A 68 4.78 8.36 -2.32
CA ASP A 68 5.90 7.56 -1.80
C ASP A 68 5.46 6.76 -0.54
N ARG A 69 4.73 7.40 0.38
CA ARG A 69 4.29 6.77 1.62
C ARG A 69 3.23 5.69 1.40
N TYR A 70 2.16 6.00 0.68
CA TYR A 70 1.01 5.08 0.59
C TYR A 70 1.17 4.02 -0.50
N LEU A 71 1.86 4.30 -1.61
CA LEU A 71 2.24 3.26 -2.56
C LEU A 71 3.23 2.28 -1.94
N GLY A 72 4.11 2.75 -1.04
CA GLY A 72 4.97 1.88 -0.24
C GLY A 72 4.17 0.91 0.63
N TRP A 73 3.21 1.40 1.41
CA TRP A 73 2.32 0.56 2.22
C TRP A 73 1.46 -0.39 1.37
N LEU A 74 0.93 0.10 0.25
CA LEU A 74 0.15 -0.71 -0.69
C LEU A 74 1.00 -1.84 -1.28
N ALA A 75 2.24 -1.56 -1.66
CA ALA A 75 3.18 -2.57 -2.15
C ALA A 75 3.47 -3.64 -1.09
N ILE A 76 3.71 -3.24 0.16
CA ILE A 76 3.94 -4.17 1.28
C ILE A 76 2.73 -5.08 1.47
N ILE A 77 1.50 -4.54 1.51
CA ILE A 77 0.27 -5.32 1.65
C ILE A 77 0.10 -6.28 0.46
N CYS A 78 0.39 -5.83 -0.77
CA CYS A 78 0.31 -6.69 -1.95
C CYS A 78 1.35 -7.81 -1.93
N ILE A 79 2.58 -7.53 -1.48
CA ILE A 79 3.64 -8.53 -1.30
C ILE A 79 3.24 -9.58 -0.26
N ILE A 80 2.66 -9.18 0.87
CA ILE A 80 2.12 -10.09 1.90
C ILE A 80 0.92 -10.90 1.37
N GLY A 81 0.20 -10.39 0.37
CA GLY A 81 -0.90 -11.11 -0.27
C GLY A 81 -0.46 -12.41 -0.97
N TYR A 82 0.73 -12.43 -1.58
CA TYR A 82 1.25 -13.62 -2.28
C TYR A 82 1.46 -14.86 -1.39
N PRO A 83 2.17 -14.78 -0.24
CA PRO A 83 2.34 -15.95 0.63
C PRO A 83 1.00 -16.45 1.21
N LEU A 84 -0.01 -15.58 1.39
CA LEU A 84 -1.35 -15.98 1.81
C LEU A 84 -2.13 -16.73 0.73
N ILE A 85 -1.95 -16.38 -0.54
CA ILE A 85 -2.51 -17.15 -1.67
C ILE A 85 -1.76 -18.47 -1.82
N PHE A 86 -0.43 -18.45 -1.70
CA PHE A 86 0.42 -19.63 -1.80
C PHE A 86 0.13 -20.64 -0.68
N SER A 87 0.00 -20.17 0.57
CA SER A 87 -0.38 -21.03 1.70
C SER A 87 -1.70 -21.71 1.44
N ARG A 88 -2.63 -21.04 0.76
CA ARG A 88 -3.93 -21.63 0.43
C ARG A 88 -3.87 -22.72 -0.64
N ALA A 89 -2.98 -22.56 -1.62
CA ALA A 89 -2.82 -23.48 -2.73
C ALA A 89 -2.05 -24.75 -2.34
N TYR A 90 -1.00 -24.61 -1.51
CA TYR A 90 -0.06 -25.71 -1.23
C TYR A 90 -0.01 -26.14 0.24
N LEU A 91 -0.48 -25.30 1.17
CA LEU A 91 -0.39 -25.51 2.62
C LEU A 91 -1.78 -25.46 3.28
N ALA A 92 -2.79 -26.00 2.61
CA ALA A 92 -4.18 -26.01 3.05
C ALA A 92 -4.42 -26.49 4.50
N PRO A 93 -3.71 -27.49 5.06
CA PRO A 93 -3.94 -27.91 6.45
C PRO A 93 -3.22 -27.05 7.50
N TYR A 94 -2.44 -26.04 7.10
CA TYR A 94 -1.61 -25.25 8.00
C TYR A 94 -2.25 -23.91 8.40
N PHE A 95 -1.76 -23.36 9.52
CA PHE A 95 -2.24 -22.13 10.15
C PHE A 95 -2.33 -20.91 9.22
N PHE A 96 -1.40 -20.78 8.26
CA PHE A 96 -1.40 -19.65 7.32
C PHE A 96 -2.49 -19.72 6.23
N ALA A 97 -3.19 -20.85 6.09
CA ALA A 97 -4.29 -21.02 5.13
C ALA A 97 -5.67 -20.67 5.73
N TRP A 98 -5.72 -20.30 7.02
CA TRP A 98 -6.94 -19.99 7.75
C TRP A 98 -7.67 -18.77 7.19
N ARG A 99 -9.01 -18.71 7.40
CA ARG A 99 -9.83 -17.59 6.91
C ARG A 99 -9.43 -16.26 7.55
N VAL A 100 -9.05 -16.27 8.83
CA VAL A 100 -8.64 -15.08 9.59
C VAL A 100 -7.60 -14.22 8.87
N TRP A 101 -6.57 -14.82 8.26
CA TRP A 101 -5.51 -14.10 7.58
C TRP A 101 -6.00 -13.31 6.37
N ARG A 102 -6.98 -13.86 5.67
CA ARG A 102 -7.57 -13.22 4.48
C ARG A 102 -8.40 -12.00 4.88
N TYR A 103 -9.17 -12.13 5.96
CA TYR A 103 -9.94 -11.01 6.48
C TYR A 103 -9.05 -9.93 7.12
N LEU A 104 -7.96 -10.32 7.78
CA LEU A 104 -6.96 -9.36 8.27
C LEU A 104 -6.28 -8.61 7.12
N TRP A 105 -5.95 -9.30 6.03
CA TRP A 105 -5.42 -8.68 4.83
C TRP A 105 -6.43 -7.69 4.21
N LEU A 106 -7.70 -8.08 4.05
CA LEU A 106 -8.76 -7.17 3.58
C LEU A 106 -8.96 -5.98 4.54
N ALA A 107 -8.93 -6.22 5.84
CA ALA A 107 -9.02 -5.16 6.85
C ALA A 107 -7.84 -4.18 6.72
N SER A 108 -6.62 -4.67 6.47
CA SER A 108 -5.47 -3.79 6.25
C SER A 108 -5.61 -2.90 5.01
N LEU A 109 -6.18 -3.42 3.91
CA LEU A 109 -6.50 -2.61 2.73
C LEU A 109 -7.54 -1.54 3.04
N LEU A 110 -8.58 -1.91 3.79
CA LEU A 110 -9.65 -1.00 4.17
C LEU A 110 -9.14 0.12 5.09
N VAL A 111 -8.30 -0.22 6.07
CA VAL A 111 -7.62 0.76 6.94
C VAL A 111 -6.73 1.69 6.11
N LEU A 112 -5.93 1.16 5.18
CA LEU A 112 -5.10 1.98 4.30
C LEU A 112 -5.96 2.94 3.45
N ALA A 113 -7.07 2.46 2.90
CA ALA A 113 -8.01 3.26 2.11
C ALA A 113 -8.64 4.39 2.95
N ILE A 114 -9.06 4.09 4.18
CA ILE A 114 -9.60 5.11 5.10
C ILE A 114 -8.54 6.17 5.41
N ILE A 115 -7.33 5.76 5.79
CA ILE A 115 -6.24 6.69 6.11
C ILE A 115 -5.91 7.58 4.90
N TRP A 116 -5.90 7.00 3.70
CA TRP A 116 -5.69 7.74 2.46
C TRP A 116 -6.78 8.78 2.20
N ILE A 117 -8.05 8.42 2.33
CA ILE A 117 -9.20 9.33 2.16
C ILE A 117 -9.15 10.45 3.20
N VAL A 118 -8.93 10.11 4.47
CA VAL A 118 -8.83 11.09 5.56
C VAL A 118 -7.69 12.07 5.30
N TYR A 119 -6.55 11.59 4.81
CA TYR A 119 -5.44 12.45 4.43
C TYR A 119 -5.82 13.39 3.27
N LEU A 120 -6.44 12.87 2.21
CA LEU A 120 -6.87 13.68 1.06
C LEU A 120 -7.87 14.77 1.43
N VAL A 121 -8.84 14.47 2.31
CA VAL A 121 -9.89 15.42 2.66
C VAL A 121 -9.43 16.41 3.72
N ARG A 122 -8.69 15.97 4.75
CA ARG A 122 -8.39 16.82 5.93
C ARG A 122 -7.00 17.44 5.90
N LYS A 123 -5.99 16.69 5.45
CA LYS A 123 -4.57 17.06 5.62
C LYS A 123 -3.98 17.67 4.36
N TYR A 124 -4.28 17.08 3.20
CA TYR A 124 -3.82 17.55 1.90
C TYR A 124 -4.18 19.01 1.58
N PRO A 125 -5.41 19.54 1.80
CA PRO A 125 -5.71 20.93 1.50
C PRO A 125 -4.85 21.90 2.34
N LYS A 126 -4.66 21.60 3.62
CA LYS A 126 -3.85 22.41 4.53
C LYS A 126 -2.37 22.42 4.13
N GLU A 127 -1.82 21.26 3.79
CA GLU A 127 -0.42 21.15 3.33
C GLU A 127 -0.21 21.90 2.01
N ARG A 128 -1.16 21.81 1.07
CA ARG A 128 -1.13 22.53 -0.21
C ARG A 128 -1.15 24.05 -0.02
N ASP A 129 -2.02 24.57 0.82
CA ASP A 129 -2.14 26.01 1.05
C ASP A 129 -0.92 26.58 1.78
N ASN A 130 -0.40 25.85 2.77
CA ASN A 130 0.85 26.20 3.44
C ASN A 130 2.04 26.23 2.47
N TYR A 131 2.11 25.28 1.53
CA TYR A 131 3.17 25.25 0.53
C TYR A 131 3.07 26.39 -0.48
N ARG A 132 1.85 26.78 -0.88
CA ARG A 132 1.62 27.99 -1.69
C ARG A 132 2.03 29.26 -0.96
N ALA A 133 1.64 29.40 0.31
CA ALA A 133 2.05 30.53 1.14
C ALA A 133 3.58 30.59 1.30
N TYR A 134 4.23 29.45 1.45
CA TYR A 134 5.69 29.36 1.53
C TYR A 134 6.37 29.73 0.21
N GLN A 135 5.87 29.27 -0.93
CA GLN A 135 6.37 29.66 -2.25
C GLN A 135 6.23 31.17 -2.49
N ASN A 136 5.07 31.76 -2.14
CA ASN A 136 4.86 33.20 -2.24
C ASN A 136 5.87 33.97 -1.39
N ARG A 137 6.13 33.54 -0.14
CA ARG A 137 7.16 34.15 0.71
C ARG A 137 8.57 34.06 0.13
N GLN A 138 8.92 32.93 -0.49
CA GLN A 138 10.23 32.76 -1.14
C GLN A 138 10.43 33.66 -2.35
N GLN A 139 9.37 34.12 -3.03
CA GLN A 139 9.49 35.09 -4.12
C GLN A 139 9.97 36.45 -3.64
N TYR A 140 9.67 36.83 -2.40
CA TYR A 140 10.06 38.12 -1.81
C TYR A 140 11.40 38.07 -1.06
N ILE A 141 11.97 36.88 -0.83
CA ILE A 141 13.29 36.74 -0.23
C ILE A 141 14.31 36.81 -1.37
N PRO A 142 15.15 37.85 -1.44
CA PRO A 142 16.19 37.91 -2.47
C PRO A 142 17.08 36.68 -2.32
N LYS A 143 17.20 35.89 -3.39
CA LYS A 143 18.14 34.78 -3.43
C LYS A 143 19.52 35.36 -3.16
N SER A 144 20.07 35.10 -1.98
CA SER A 144 21.42 35.50 -1.64
C SER A 144 22.34 34.85 -2.66
N ASN A 145 22.77 35.64 -3.64
CA ASN A 145 23.78 35.26 -4.60
C ASN A 145 25.08 35.16 -3.80
N LYS A 146 25.31 34.01 -3.15
CA LYS A 146 26.65 33.62 -2.71
C LYS A 146 27.46 33.33 -3.97
N ARG A 147 27.82 34.41 -4.68
CA ARG A 147 28.85 34.41 -5.70
C ARG A 147 30.09 33.95 -4.95
N LYS A 148 30.48 32.68 -5.14
CA LYS A 148 31.73 32.14 -4.60
C LYS A 148 32.83 33.08 -5.09
N THR A 149 33.35 33.92 -4.20
CA THR A 149 34.53 34.74 -4.45
C THR A 149 35.65 33.75 -4.75
N ARG A 150 35.95 33.60 -6.04
CA ARG A 150 37.07 32.79 -6.49
C ARG A 150 38.29 33.57 -6.04
N THR A 151 38.87 33.17 -4.91
CA THR A 151 40.12 33.72 -4.40
C THR A 151 41.15 33.55 -5.52
N ALA A 152 41.53 34.66 -6.15
CA ALA A 152 42.60 34.67 -7.13
C ALA A 152 43.88 34.30 -6.37
N SER A 153 44.36 33.08 -6.60
CA SER A 153 45.67 32.64 -6.15
C SER A 153 46.72 33.43 -6.94
N SER A 154 47.26 34.48 -6.35
CA SER A 154 48.48 35.13 -6.84
C SER A 154 49.68 34.23 -6.54
N ARG A 155 50.29 33.67 -7.57
CA ARG A 155 51.68 33.24 -7.60
C ARG A 155 52.28 33.62 -8.94
#